data_AF-A0A935SZY8-F1
#
_entry.id   AF-A0A935SZY8-F1
#
_cell.length_a   1.000
_cell.length_b   1.000
_cell.length_c   1.000
_cell.angle_alpha   90.00
_cell.angle_beta   90.00
_cell.angle_gamma   90.00
#
_symmetry.space_group_name_H-M   'P 1'
#
loop_
_entity.id
_entity.type
_entity.pdbx_description
1 polymer ?
#
loop_
_entity_poly.entity_id
_entity_poly.type
_entity_poly.pdbx_seq_one_letter_code
_entity_poly.pdbx_strand_id
1 'polypeptide(L)'
;MTSAPRPSIPPAPRPTQRGLRAWLDALAVYRNPRLLAVFGQGFSSGLPLPLTTTTLTYWLARDGVDKTSIGLFALFGMPYAFKFLWAPLLDQWTLPGAASLGRRRGWILALQAGLVAAITSLGLVDPTTAPIATGLVVFAIAFFSASQDIVVDAYRIEILEDHEQGAGAAATQAGYRAGMLASGAGAIALADFASWPETFAVLAFALALSMFCVVFARSPRGSVRRRRARSPRPHRSARPCAAPSSIRSATSRRARAGPSCWPSRCSTSSATRWRSRCRIPSSSSWASAASRSRA
;
A
#
# COMPACT_ATOMS: atom_id res chain seq x y z
N MET A 1 19.24 -28.43 66.15
CA MET A 1 19.22 -27.52 64.99
C MET A 1 18.86 -28.33 63.76
N THR A 2 17.57 -28.44 63.47
CA THR A 2 17.04 -29.14 62.29
C THR A 2 17.08 -28.18 61.11
N SER A 3 18.01 -28.41 60.17
CA SER A 3 18.12 -27.63 58.93
C SER A 3 16.92 -27.93 58.03
N ALA A 4 16.10 -26.92 57.74
CA ALA A 4 15.00 -27.03 56.79
C ALA A 4 15.52 -27.33 55.37
N PRO A 5 14.87 -28.22 54.59
CA PRO A 5 15.26 -28.49 53.22
C PRO A 5 15.03 -27.27 52.32
N ARG A 6 16.01 -26.91 51.49
CA ARG A 6 15.90 -25.80 50.54
C ARG A 6 14.83 -26.13 49.47
N PRO A 7 13.97 -25.16 49.09
CA PRO A 7 13.04 -25.37 47.99
C PRO A 7 13.80 -25.62 46.68
N SER A 8 13.52 -26.75 46.04
CA SER A 8 14.06 -27.09 44.72
C SER A 8 13.49 -26.13 43.68
N ILE A 9 14.34 -25.33 43.06
CA ILE A 9 13.94 -24.46 41.93
C ILE A 9 13.52 -25.38 40.77
N PRO A 10 12.29 -25.25 40.22
CA PRO A 10 11.89 -26.04 39.07
C PRO A 10 12.80 -25.69 37.87
N PRO A 11 13.18 -26.68 37.05
CA PRO A 11 14.01 -26.44 35.88
C PRO A 11 13.33 -25.45 34.93
N ALA A 12 14.10 -24.54 34.35
CA ALA A 12 13.61 -23.56 33.39
C ALA A 12 12.83 -24.25 32.25
N PRO A 13 11.70 -23.69 31.80
CA PRO A 13 10.92 -24.28 30.71
C PRO A 13 11.77 -24.38 29.45
N ARG A 14 11.90 -25.59 28.90
CA ARG A 14 12.61 -25.82 27.64
C ARG A 14 11.82 -25.13 26.51
N PRO A 15 12.48 -24.44 25.56
CA PRO A 15 11.79 -23.90 24.40
C PRO A 15 11.09 -25.06 23.69
N THR A 16 9.75 -25.07 23.74
CA THR A 16 8.94 -26.11 23.12
C THR A 16 9.27 -26.16 21.64
N GLN A 17 9.66 -27.33 21.12
CA GLN A 17 9.96 -27.54 19.69
C GLN A 17 8.81 -27.15 18.73
N ARG A 18 7.61 -26.91 19.25
CA ARG A 18 6.50 -26.25 18.54
C ARG A 18 6.82 -24.83 18.08
N GLY A 19 7.64 -24.07 18.80
CA GLY A 19 7.98 -22.69 18.48
C GLY A 19 8.78 -22.58 17.18
N LEU A 20 9.88 -23.33 17.07
CA LEU A 20 10.76 -23.25 15.88
C LEU A 20 10.03 -23.71 14.61
N ARG A 21 9.25 -24.81 14.69
CA ARG A 21 8.44 -25.28 13.57
C ARG A 21 7.34 -24.29 13.20
N ALA A 22 6.66 -23.70 14.18
CA ALA A 22 5.68 -22.64 13.92
C ALA A 22 6.28 -21.39 13.26
N TRP A 23 7.51 -21.01 13.62
CA TRP A 23 8.23 -19.92 12.94
C TRP A 23 8.63 -20.29 11.51
N LEU A 24 9.09 -21.52 11.29
CA LEU A 24 9.41 -22.01 9.94
C LEU A 24 8.16 -22.11 9.06
N ASP A 25 7.03 -22.54 9.62
CA ASP A 25 5.74 -22.59 8.93
C ASP A 25 5.24 -21.18 8.59
N ALA A 26 5.44 -20.21 9.50
CA ALA A 26 5.16 -18.80 9.22
C ALA A 26 6.06 -18.22 8.11
N LEU A 27 7.32 -18.65 8.03
CA LEU A 27 8.24 -18.26 6.96
C LEU A 27 7.94 -18.95 5.63
N ALA A 28 7.37 -20.15 5.65
CA ALA A 28 7.03 -20.90 4.44
C ALA A 28 6.05 -20.14 3.53
N VAL A 29 5.21 -19.26 4.09
CA VAL A 29 4.29 -18.39 3.34
C VAL A 29 5.04 -17.50 2.33
N TYR A 30 6.25 -17.03 2.67
CA TYR A 30 7.06 -16.19 1.78
C TYR A 30 7.68 -16.95 0.61
N ARG A 31 7.67 -18.29 0.61
CA ARG A 31 8.10 -19.10 -0.55
C ARG A 31 7.05 -19.17 -1.65
N ASN A 32 5.84 -18.66 -1.42
CA ASN A 32 4.82 -18.59 -2.44
C ASN A 32 5.30 -17.69 -3.60
N PRO A 33 5.26 -18.16 -4.86
CA PRO A 33 5.70 -17.38 -6.02
C PRO A 33 5.01 -16.02 -6.14
N ARG A 34 3.79 -15.87 -5.62
CA ARG A 34 3.09 -14.57 -5.58
C ARG A 34 3.77 -13.58 -4.65
N LEU A 35 4.17 -14.01 -3.46
CA LEU A 35 4.87 -13.17 -2.49
C LEU A 35 6.28 -12.84 -2.97
N LEU A 36 6.97 -13.78 -3.63
CA LEU A 36 8.26 -13.52 -4.26
C LEU A 36 8.17 -12.48 -5.38
N ALA A 37 7.10 -12.51 -6.18
CA ALA A 37 6.87 -11.47 -7.19
C ALA A 37 6.56 -10.11 -6.56
N VAL A 38 5.76 -10.07 -5.49
CA VAL A 38 5.51 -8.83 -4.74
C VAL A 38 6.79 -8.29 -4.10
N PHE A 39 7.67 -9.16 -3.59
CA PHE A 39 8.99 -8.78 -3.10
C PHE A 39 9.86 -8.20 -4.21
N GLY A 40 9.94 -8.87 -5.37
CA GLY A 40 10.70 -8.39 -6.53
C GLY A 40 10.19 -7.04 -7.05
N GLN A 41 8.88 -6.82 -7.01
CA GLN A 41 8.29 -5.52 -7.34
C GLN A 41 8.58 -4.45 -6.29
N GLY A 42 8.57 -4.81 -5.00
CA GLY A 42 9.06 -3.93 -3.94
C GLY A 42 10.51 -3.51 -4.18
N PHE A 43 11.39 -4.47 -4.51
CA PHE A 43 12.79 -4.20 -4.85
C PHE A 43 12.93 -3.24 -6.04
N SER A 44 12.19 -3.48 -7.11
CA SER A 44 12.14 -2.59 -8.29
C SER A 44 11.76 -1.16 -7.92
N SER A 45 10.69 -0.97 -7.13
CA SER A 45 10.22 0.35 -6.69
C SER A 45 11.16 1.05 -5.70
N GLY A 46 12.00 0.29 -4.98
CA GLY A 46 12.95 0.83 -4.01
C GLY A 46 14.21 1.42 -4.64
N LEU A 47 14.57 1.00 -5.85
CA LEU A 47 15.80 1.43 -6.53
C LEU A 47 15.80 2.91 -6.93
N PRO A 48 14.73 3.49 -7.53
CA PRO A 48 14.80 4.83 -8.11
C PRO A 48 14.82 5.97 -7.08
N LEU A 49 14.23 5.76 -5.90
CA LEU A 49 14.13 6.84 -4.91
C LEU A 49 15.53 7.33 -4.47
N PRO A 50 16.47 6.48 -4.03
CA PRO A 50 17.85 6.92 -3.76
C PRO A 50 18.58 7.43 -5.00
N LEU A 51 18.34 6.83 -6.18
CA LEU A 51 18.96 7.26 -7.43
C LEU A 51 18.61 8.70 -7.81
N THR A 52 17.42 9.17 -7.45
CA THR A 52 16.98 10.55 -7.71
C THR A 52 17.22 11.51 -6.54
N THR A 53 17.69 11.01 -5.39
CA THR A 53 17.90 11.79 -4.17
C THR A 53 19.32 11.63 -3.67
N THR A 54 19.56 10.70 -2.74
CA THR A 54 20.86 10.56 -2.04
C THR A 54 22.02 10.27 -2.98
N THR A 55 21.84 9.34 -3.92
CA THR A 55 22.91 8.90 -4.83
C THR A 55 23.20 9.96 -5.88
N LEU A 56 22.16 10.61 -6.42
CA LEU A 56 22.32 11.75 -7.32
C LEU A 56 23.03 12.91 -6.64
N THR A 57 22.61 13.29 -5.43
CA THR A 57 23.26 14.37 -4.68
C THR A 57 24.73 14.07 -4.42
N TYR A 58 25.07 12.83 -4.06
CA TYR A 58 26.46 12.42 -3.88
C TYR A 58 27.25 12.50 -5.20
N TRP A 59 26.69 11.98 -6.29
CA TRP A 59 27.33 12.02 -7.61
C TRP A 59 27.59 13.45 -8.08
N LEU A 60 26.58 14.31 -8.06
CA LEU A 60 26.70 15.71 -8.46
C LEU A 60 27.72 16.47 -7.60
N ALA A 61 27.74 16.21 -6.29
CA ALA A 61 28.70 16.83 -5.39
C ALA A 61 30.14 16.38 -5.68
N ARG A 62 30.34 15.10 -6.05
CA ARG A 62 31.65 14.55 -6.44
C ARG A 62 32.16 15.15 -7.74
N ASP A 63 31.26 15.42 -8.69
CA ASP A 63 31.59 16.05 -9.98
C ASP A 63 31.71 17.59 -9.88
N GLY A 64 31.64 18.15 -8.67
CA GLY A 64 31.88 19.57 -8.40
C GLY A 64 30.72 20.50 -8.77
N VAL A 65 29.50 19.96 -8.94
CA VAL A 65 28.31 20.77 -9.23
C VAL A 65 27.95 21.64 -8.02
N ASP A 66 27.56 22.90 -8.28
CA ASP A 66 27.19 23.84 -7.21
C ASP A 66 26.01 23.34 -6.37
N LYS A 67 26.05 23.63 -5.06
CA LYS A 67 25.02 23.22 -4.09
C LYS A 67 23.65 23.76 -4.43
N THR A 68 23.57 24.95 -5.03
CA THR A 68 22.31 25.56 -5.48
C THR A 68 21.69 24.73 -6.60
N SER A 69 22.49 24.33 -7.60
CA SER A 69 22.05 23.46 -8.68
C SER A 69 21.63 22.08 -8.16
N ILE A 70 22.38 21.49 -7.23
CA ILE A 70 22.00 20.24 -6.57
C ILE A 70 20.64 20.38 -5.87
N GLY A 71 20.39 21.50 -5.19
CA GLY A 71 19.10 21.82 -4.59
C GLY A 71 17.98 21.93 -5.64
N LEU A 72 18.26 22.53 -6.79
CA LEU A 72 17.31 22.60 -7.91
C LEU A 72 16.99 21.21 -8.50
N PHE A 73 17.92 20.25 -8.47
CA PHE A 73 17.63 18.89 -8.92
C PHE A 73 16.52 18.21 -8.12
N ALA A 74 16.28 18.61 -6.87
CA ALA A 74 15.15 18.10 -6.08
C ALA A 74 13.79 18.42 -6.72
N LEU A 75 13.69 19.49 -7.52
CA LEU A 75 12.48 19.84 -8.27
C LEU A 75 12.12 18.77 -9.30
N PHE A 76 13.11 18.09 -9.90
CA PHE A 76 12.84 16.99 -10.82
C PHE A 76 12.27 15.75 -10.13
N GLY A 77 12.35 15.68 -8.80
CA GLY A 77 11.67 14.66 -7.96
C GLY A 77 10.19 14.94 -7.71
N MET A 78 9.63 16.06 -8.18
CA MET A 78 8.21 16.40 -8.03
C MET A 78 7.20 15.34 -8.47
N PRO A 79 7.48 14.46 -9.47
CA PRO A 79 6.54 13.42 -9.84
C PRO A 79 6.10 12.53 -8.67
N TYR A 80 6.95 12.28 -7.68
CA TYR A 80 6.57 11.50 -6.49
C TYR A 80 5.44 12.18 -5.68
N ALA A 81 5.41 13.53 -5.64
CA ALA A 81 4.38 14.29 -4.96
C ALA A 81 3.09 14.39 -5.78
N PHE A 82 3.19 14.53 -7.10
CA PHE A 82 2.04 14.73 -7.99
C PHE A 82 1.43 13.44 -8.54
N LYS A 83 1.94 12.26 -8.18
CA LYS A 83 1.49 10.98 -8.74
C LYS A 83 -0.01 10.71 -8.62
N PHE A 84 -0.68 11.32 -7.64
CA PHE A 84 -2.14 11.24 -7.48
C PHE A 84 -2.91 11.82 -8.68
N LEU A 85 -2.31 12.74 -9.45
CA LEU A 85 -2.97 13.43 -10.55
C LEU A 85 -3.23 12.50 -11.74
N TRP A 86 -2.30 11.58 -12.03
CA TRP A 86 -2.43 10.62 -13.13
C TRP A 86 -2.74 9.19 -12.69
N ALA A 87 -2.76 8.90 -11.38
CA ALA A 87 -3.16 7.60 -10.86
C ALA A 87 -4.52 7.10 -11.40
N PRO A 88 -5.60 7.93 -11.46
CA PRO A 88 -6.89 7.49 -11.99
C PRO A 88 -6.83 7.11 -13.48
N LEU A 89 -5.94 7.76 -14.24
CA LEU A 89 -5.77 7.51 -15.67
C LEU A 89 -5.10 6.15 -15.91
N LEU A 90 -4.05 5.84 -15.15
CA LEU A 90 -3.37 4.54 -15.18
C LEU A 90 -4.28 3.37 -14.79
N ASP A 91 -5.22 3.60 -13.87
CA ASP A 91 -6.17 2.57 -13.42
C ASP A 91 -7.29 2.28 -14.43
N GLN A 92 -7.67 3.27 -15.24
CA GLN A 92 -8.78 3.15 -16.19
C GLN A 92 -8.32 2.62 -17.55
N TRP A 93 -7.10 2.93 -17.98
CA TRP A 93 -6.62 2.53 -19.30
C TRP A 93 -5.96 1.16 -19.36
N THR A 94 -6.21 0.46 -20.45
CA THR A 94 -5.51 -0.78 -20.86
C THR A 94 -4.58 -0.47 -22.02
N LEU A 95 -3.30 -0.82 -21.89
CA LEU A 95 -2.36 -0.72 -23.00
C LEU A 95 -2.82 -1.59 -24.19
N PRO A 96 -3.01 -1.02 -25.39
CA PRO A 96 -3.32 -1.77 -26.60
C PRO A 96 -2.10 -2.63 -26.96
N GLY A 97 -2.24 -3.96 -26.88
CA GLY A 97 -1.14 -4.92 -27.12
C GLY A 97 -0.79 -5.80 -25.92
N ALA A 98 -1.11 -5.37 -24.68
CA ALA A 98 -0.89 -6.17 -23.46
C ALA A 98 -2.14 -6.94 -22.99
N ALA A 99 -3.17 -7.04 -23.84
CA ALA A 99 -4.44 -7.66 -23.50
C ALA A 99 -4.30 -9.14 -23.10
N SER A 100 -3.31 -9.86 -23.64
CA SER A 100 -3.04 -11.27 -23.34
C SER A 100 -2.36 -11.50 -21.97
N LEU A 101 -1.59 -10.51 -21.47
CA LEU A 101 -0.91 -10.56 -20.17
C LEU A 101 -1.75 -10.01 -19.02
N GLY A 102 -2.84 -9.30 -19.32
CA GLY A 102 -3.71 -8.67 -18.34
C GLY A 102 -3.31 -7.21 -18.04
N ARG A 103 -4.33 -6.38 -17.81
CA ARG A 103 -4.25 -4.90 -17.73
C ARG A 103 -3.06 -4.39 -16.90
N ARG A 104 -2.90 -4.87 -15.67
CA ARG A 104 -1.86 -4.36 -14.75
C ARG A 104 -0.45 -4.84 -15.07
N ARG A 105 -0.31 -6.07 -15.55
CA ARG A 105 1.01 -6.63 -15.89
C ARG A 105 1.63 -5.92 -17.08
N GLY A 106 0.80 -5.58 -18.07
CA GLY A 106 1.24 -4.77 -19.20
C GLY A 106 1.82 -3.43 -18.75
N TRP A 107 1.13 -2.74 -17.85
CA TRP A 107 1.62 -1.48 -17.29
C TRP A 107 2.89 -1.64 -16.46
N ILE A 108 2.97 -2.66 -15.61
CA ILE A 108 4.20 -2.94 -14.83
C ILE A 108 5.39 -3.12 -15.76
N LEU A 109 5.26 -3.97 -16.78
CA LEU A 109 6.36 -4.24 -17.72
C LEU A 109 6.73 -3.00 -18.55
N ALA A 110 5.73 -2.23 -19.00
CA ALA A 110 5.97 -1.01 -19.77
C ALA A 110 6.69 0.07 -18.95
N LEU A 111 6.20 0.34 -17.73
CA LEU A 111 6.81 1.32 -16.83
C LEU A 111 8.20 0.87 -16.40
N GLN A 112 8.39 -0.41 -16.14
CA GLN A 112 9.69 -0.96 -15.76
C GLN A 112 10.69 -0.90 -16.92
N ALA A 113 10.28 -1.17 -18.16
CA ALA A 113 11.13 -1.00 -19.33
C ALA A 113 11.53 0.48 -19.54
N GLY A 114 10.57 1.41 -19.38
CA GLY A 114 10.84 2.84 -19.42
C GLY A 114 11.81 3.28 -18.32
N LEU A 115 11.68 2.73 -17.12
CA LEU A 115 12.55 3.01 -15.99
C LEU A 115 13.98 2.48 -16.22
N VAL A 116 14.13 1.26 -16.76
CA VAL A 116 15.44 0.71 -17.16
C VAL A 116 16.11 1.62 -18.21
N ALA A 117 15.37 2.04 -19.22
CA ALA A 117 15.89 2.95 -20.26
C ALA A 117 16.31 4.30 -19.66
N ALA A 118 15.51 4.85 -18.74
CA ALA A 118 15.82 6.13 -18.09
C ALA A 118 17.07 6.05 -17.19
N ILE A 119 17.22 4.99 -16.38
CA ILE A 119 18.41 4.78 -15.55
C ILE A 119 19.65 4.55 -16.42
N THR A 120 19.53 3.80 -17.51
CA THR A 120 20.64 3.61 -18.46
C THR A 120 21.05 4.92 -19.08
N SER A 121 20.07 5.76 -19.45
CA SER A 121 20.33 7.09 -20.03
C SER A 121 21.02 8.03 -19.04
N LEU A 122 20.78 7.88 -17.72
CA LEU A 122 21.43 8.69 -16.69
C LEU A 122 22.95 8.50 -16.69
N GLY A 123 23.42 7.29 -16.99
CA GLY A 123 24.85 7.01 -17.13
C GLY A 123 25.47 7.50 -18.43
N LEU A 124 24.68 7.98 -19.39
CA LEU A 124 25.18 8.49 -20.68
C LEU A 124 25.25 10.02 -20.73
N VAL A 125 24.63 10.70 -19.77
CA VAL A 125 24.58 12.16 -19.70
C VAL A 125 25.55 12.66 -18.63
N ASP A 126 26.35 13.65 -18.99
CA ASP A 126 27.25 14.32 -18.06
C ASP A 126 26.55 15.53 -17.42
N PRO A 127 26.46 15.58 -16.08
CA PRO A 127 25.77 16.64 -15.35
C PRO A 127 26.48 17.99 -15.41
N THR A 128 27.79 17.99 -15.70
CA THR A 128 28.60 19.22 -15.77
C THR A 128 28.43 19.94 -17.11
N THR A 129 28.29 19.17 -18.20
CA THR A 129 28.12 19.72 -19.55
C THR A 129 26.65 19.97 -19.89
N ALA A 130 25.73 19.13 -19.42
CA ALA A 130 24.31 19.20 -19.74
C ALA A 130 23.41 19.01 -18.50
N PRO A 131 23.41 19.97 -17.56
CA PRO A 131 22.65 19.86 -16.31
C PRO A 131 21.13 19.75 -16.53
N ILE A 132 20.59 20.48 -17.53
CA ILE A 132 19.16 20.41 -17.85
C ILE A 132 18.78 19.05 -18.44
N ALA A 133 19.62 18.48 -19.31
CA ALA A 133 19.37 17.14 -19.86
C ALA A 133 19.39 16.09 -18.75
N THR A 134 20.35 16.18 -17.83
CA THR A 134 20.40 15.32 -16.63
C THR A 134 19.13 15.46 -15.81
N GLY A 135 18.67 16.70 -15.60
CA GLY A 135 17.43 16.98 -14.87
C GLY A 135 16.20 16.34 -15.50
N LEU A 136 16.08 16.40 -16.83
CA LEU A 136 15.00 15.74 -17.57
C LEU A 136 15.06 14.22 -17.46
N VAL A 137 16.26 13.62 -17.45
CA VAL A 137 16.42 12.18 -17.22
C VAL A 137 16.00 11.81 -15.80
N VAL A 138 16.43 12.57 -14.79
CA VAL A 138 16.02 12.38 -13.39
C VAL A 138 14.51 12.52 -13.23
N PHE A 139 13.89 13.49 -13.91
CA PHE A 139 12.44 13.65 -13.95
C PHE A 139 11.75 12.44 -14.58
N ALA A 140 12.28 11.91 -15.69
CA ALA A 140 11.75 10.71 -16.32
C ALA A 140 11.84 9.49 -15.39
N ILE A 141 12.97 9.30 -14.69
CA ILE A 141 13.14 8.26 -13.67
C ILE A 141 12.08 8.41 -12.57
N ALA A 142 11.92 9.62 -12.02
CA ALA A 142 10.92 9.90 -10.99
C ALA A 142 9.49 9.64 -11.48
N PHE A 143 9.17 10.04 -12.72
CA PHE A 143 7.86 9.83 -13.32
C PHE A 143 7.53 8.35 -13.54
N PHE A 144 8.46 7.58 -14.12
CA PHE A 144 8.27 6.14 -14.32
C PHE A 144 8.20 5.40 -12.99
N SER A 145 9.06 5.73 -12.02
CA SER A 145 9.04 5.12 -10.68
C SER A 145 7.74 5.42 -9.94
N ALA A 146 7.31 6.68 -9.91
CA ALA A 146 6.08 7.08 -9.22
C ALA A 146 4.84 6.41 -9.84
N SER A 147 4.85 6.26 -11.17
CA SER A 147 3.82 5.51 -11.90
C SER A 147 3.87 4.02 -11.59
N GLN A 148 5.08 3.44 -11.48
CA GLN A 148 5.26 2.04 -11.14
C GLN A 148 4.69 1.72 -9.76
N ASP A 149 4.94 2.58 -8.77
CA ASP A 149 4.39 2.42 -7.41
C ASP A 149 2.87 2.31 -7.42
N ILE A 150 2.17 3.17 -8.18
CA ILE A 150 0.71 3.14 -8.29
C ILE A 150 0.23 1.78 -8.82
N VAL A 151 0.85 1.30 -9.89
CA VAL A 151 0.43 0.05 -10.54
C VAL A 151 0.77 -1.17 -9.66
N VAL A 152 1.93 -1.16 -9.00
CA VAL A 152 2.37 -2.23 -8.09
C VAL A 152 1.48 -2.32 -6.85
N ASP A 153 1.14 -1.18 -6.24
CA ASP A 153 0.26 -1.12 -5.07
C ASP A 153 -1.12 -1.71 -5.39
N ALA A 154 -1.66 -1.37 -6.55
CA ALA A 154 -2.95 -1.88 -6.99
C ALA A 154 -2.87 -3.35 -7.44
N TYR A 155 -1.77 -3.77 -8.07
CA TYR A 155 -1.53 -5.18 -8.44
C TYR A 155 -1.46 -6.09 -7.22
N ARG A 156 -0.81 -5.66 -6.13
CA ARG A 156 -0.72 -6.42 -4.88
C ARG A 156 -2.10 -6.70 -4.29
N ILE A 157 -2.99 -5.73 -4.28
CA ILE A 157 -4.36 -5.88 -3.77
C ILE A 157 -5.15 -6.89 -4.61
N GLU A 158 -4.88 -6.99 -5.91
CA GLU A 158 -5.60 -7.90 -6.82
C GLU A 158 -5.08 -9.35 -6.79
N ILE A 159 -3.78 -9.57 -6.51
CA ILE A 159 -3.17 -10.89 -6.56
C ILE A 159 -3.16 -11.65 -5.22
N LEU A 160 -3.23 -10.94 -4.09
CA LEU A 160 -3.22 -11.53 -2.75
C LEU A 160 -4.62 -11.67 -2.17
N GLU A 161 -4.84 -12.79 -1.48
CA GLU A 161 -6.06 -13.00 -0.69
C GLU A 161 -6.05 -12.17 0.60
N ASP A 162 -7.22 -11.92 1.19
CA ASP A 162 -7.37 -11.06 2.38
C ASP A 162 -6.47 -11.49 3.56
N HIS A 163 -6.22 -12.81 3.70
CA HIS A 163 -5.35 -13.37 4.74
C HIS A 163 -3.85 -13.25 4.40
N GLU A 164 -3.49 -13.07 3.12
CA GLU A 164 -2.10 -12.92 2.65
C GLU A 164 -1.64 -11.45 2.65
N GLN A 165 -2.56 -10.48 2.68
CA GLN A 165 -2.26 -9.05 2.55
C GLN A 165 -1.20 -8.54 3.56
N GLY A 166 -1.22 -9.04 4.80
CA GLY A 166 -0.23 -8.69 5.81
C GLY A 166 1.19 -9.15 5.43
N ALA A 167 1.34 -10.41 5.01
CA ALA A 167 2.61 -10.95 4.54
C ALA A 167 3.06 -10.28 3.22
N GLY A 168 2.11 -9.95 2.34
CA GLY A 168 2.36 -9.16 1.14
C GLY A 168 2.93 -7.78 1.42
N ALA A 169 2.38 -7.06 2.40
CA ALA A 169 2.88 -5.75 2.81
C ALA A 169 4.29 -5.82 3.38
N ALA A 170 4.57 -6.82 4.21
CA ALA A 170 5.92 -7.08 4.72
C ALA A 170 6.90 -7.37 3.57
N ALA A 171 6.52 -8.23 2.61
CA ALA A 171 7.34 -8.56 1.44
C ALA A 171 7.63 -7.34 0.56
N THR A 172 6.63 -6.49 0.28
CA THR A 172 6.82 -5.24 -0.46
C THR A 172 7.82 -4.33 0.24
N GLN A 173 7.65 -4.10 1.55
CA GLN A 173 8.50 -3.19 2.28
C GLN A 173 9.93 -3.73 2.44
N ALA A 174 10.08 -5.04 2.64
CA ALA A 174 11.40 -5.68 2.69
C ALA A 174 12.13 -5.55 1.35
N GLY A 175 11.43 -5.83 0.23
CA GLY A 175 11.97 -5.63 -1.11
C GLY A 175 12.37 -4.17 -1.34
N TYR A 176 11.47 -3.23 -1.00
CA TYR A 176 11.72 -1.79 -1.13
C TYR A 176 12.97 -1.35 -0.38
N ARG A 177 13.15 -1.80 0.87
CA ARG A 177 14.36 -1.48 1.65
C ARG A 177 15.61 -2.12 1.06
N ALA A 178 15.53 -3.35 0.57
CA ALA A 178 16.65 -3.98 -0.13
C ALA A 178 17.04 -3.21 -1.40
N GLY A 179 16.06 -2.75 -2.18
CA GLY A 179 16.28 -1.90 -3.34
C GLY A 179 16.93 -0.57 -2.96
N MET A 180 16.42 0.09 -1.91
CA MET A 180 17.01 1.35 -1.43
C MET A 180 18.46 1.18 -0.97
N LEU A 181 18.77 0.08 -0.29
CA LEU A 181 20.15 -0.22 0.13
C LEU A 181 21.05 -0.48 -1.07
N ALA A 182 20.56 -1.20 -2.08
CA ALA A 182 21.30 -1.49 -3.29
C ALA A 182 21.62 -0.21 -4.10
N SER A 183 20.64 0.67 -4.32
CA SER A 183 20.86 1.90 -5.11
C SER A 183 21.38 3.10 -4.32
N GLY A 184 21.27 3.07 -2.99
CA GLY A 184 21.86 4.06 -2.10
C GLY A 184 23.30 3.68 -1.75
N ALA A 185 23.45 2.90 -0.68
CA ALA A 185 24.77 2.49 -0.17
C ALA A 185 25.53 1.61 -1.16
N GLY A 186 24.86 0.66 -1.82
CA GLY A 186 25.49 -0.25 -2.78
C GLY A 186 26.02 0.48 -4.02
N ALA A 187 25.27 1.43 -4.55
CA ALA A 187 25.69 2.24 -5.70
C ALA A 187 26.89 3.12 -5.36
N ILE A 188 26.86 3.80 -4.21
CA ILE A 188 27.96 4.65 -3.77
C ILE A 188 29.22 3.81 -3.53
N ALA A 189 29.09 2.65 -2.87
CA ALA A 189 30.21 1.74 -2.66
C ALA A 189 30.77 1.19 -3.99
N LEU A 190 29.90 0.91 -4.97
CA LEU A 190 30.32 0.45 -6.29
C LEU A 190 31.03 1.56 -7.08
N ALA A 191 30.63 2.83 -6.91
CA ALA A 191 31.22 3.99 -7.57
C ALA A 191 32.68 4.28 -7.14
N ASP A 192 33.17 3.64 -6.07
CA ASP A 192 34.58 3.70 -5.69
C ASP A 192 35.45 2.71 -6.49
N PHE A 193 34.85 1.68 -7.09
CA PHE A 193 35.53 0.65 -7.88
C PHE A 193 35.19 0.68 -9.37
N ALA A 194 34.05 1.26 -9.73
CA ALA A 194 33.53 1.34 -11.10
C ALA A 194 33.14 2.78 -11.43
N SER A 195 33.06 3.09 -12.72
CA SER A 195 32.58 4.39 -13.18
C SER A 195 31.07 4.56 -12.93
N TRP A 196 30.58 5.80 -12.91
CA TRP A 196 29.15 6.09 -12.78
C TRP A 196 28.28 5.44 -13.86
N PRO A 197 28.65 5.46 -15.16
CA PRO A 197 27.90 4.75 -16.20
C PRO A 197 27.77 3.25 -15.93
N GLU A 198 28.86 2.60 -15.50
CA GLU A 198 28.86 1.17 -15.15
C GLU A 198 27.99 0.89 -13.93
N THR A 199 28.06 1.74 -12.91
CA THR A 199 27.23 1.63 -11.70
C THR A 199 25.74 1.70 -12.05
N PHE A 200 25.34 2.68 -12.87
CA PHE A 200 23.95 2.78 -13.31
C PHE A 200 23.53 1.63 -14.23
N ALA A 201 24.43 1.11 -15.08
CA ALA A 201 24.17 -0.07 -15.90
C ALA A 201 23.94 -1.33 -15.04
N VAL A 202 24.72 -1.54 -13.98
CA VAL A 202 24.52 -2.65 -13.03
C VAL A 202 23.17 -2.54 -12.32
N LEU A 203 22.78 -1.33 -11.89
CA LEU A 203 21.48 -1.11 -11.26
C LEU A 203 20.32 -1.28 -12.24
N ALA A 204 20.46 -0.82 -13.48
CA ALA A 204 19.49 -1.05 -14.54
C ALA A 204 19.35 -2.55 -14.85
N PHE A 205 20.45 -3.31 -14.82
CA PHE A 205 20.42 -4.77 -14.96
C PHE A 205 19.73 -5.45 -13.78
N ALA A 206 20.02 -5.05 -12.54
CA ALA A 206 19.33 -5.56 -11.36
C ALA A 206 17.82 -5.27 -11.40
N LEU A 207 17.44 -4.08 -11.86
CA LEU A 207 16.06 -3.70 -12.12
C LEU A 207 15.43 -4.60 -13.19
N ALA A 208 16.11 -4.83 -14.31
CA ALA A 208 15.65 -5.72 -15.37
C ALA A 208 15.51 -7.17 -14.88
N LEU A 209 16.40 -7.66 -14.01
CA LEU A 209 16.30 -9.00 -13.43
C LEU A 209 15.00 -9.16 -12.60
N SER A 210 14.63 -8.13 -11.83
CA SER A 210 13.39 -8.14 -11.05
C SER A 210 12.12 -8.21 -11.93
N MET A 211 12.22 -7.85 -13.21
CA MET A 211 11.13 -7.96 -14.19
C MET A 211 10.75 -9.43 -14.47
N PHE A 212 11.71 -10.36 -14.43
CA PHE A 212 11.43 -11.78 -14.63
C PHE A 212 10.51 -12.34 -13.54
N CYS A 213 10.64 -11.87 -12.29
CA CYS A 213 9.77 -12.29 -11.18
C CYS A 213 8.27 -12.03 -11.48
N VAL A 214 7.94 -10.97 -12.21
CA VAL A 214 6.55 -10.62 -12.60
C VAL A 214 6.00 -11.57 -13.65
N VAL A 215 6.83 -11.94 -14.63
CA VAL A 215 6.43 -12.81 -15.74
C VAL A 215 6.12 -14.22 -15.25
N PHE A 216 6.91 -14.73 -14.31
CA PHE A 216 6.76 -16.10 -13.79
C PHE A 216 5.65 -16.25 -12.75
N ALA A 217 5.28 -15.20 -12.02
CA ALA A 217 4.13 -15.23 -11.13
C ALA A 217 2.82 -15.18 -11.93
N ARG A 218 2.41 -16.26 -12.60
CA ARG A 218 1.10 -16.37 -13.26
C ARG A 218 -0.03 -16.34 -12.21
N SER A 219 -0.94 -15.37 -12.32
CA SER A 219 -2.18 -15.33 -11.55
C SER A 219 -3.08 -16.46 -12.05
N PRO A 220 -3.68 -17.30 -11.18
CA PRO A 220 -4.79 -18.13 -11.60
C PRO A 220 -5.92 -17.21 -12.07
N ARG A 221 -6.32 -17.38 -13.33
CA ARG A 221 -7.45 -16.66 -13.93
C ARG A 221 -8.72 -17.05 -13.16
N GLY A 222 -9.25 -16.20 -12.27
CA GLY A 222 -10.56 -16.48 -11.68
C GLY A 222 -11.08 -15.63 -10.51
N SER A 223 -10.25 -14.94 -9.74
CA SER A 223 -10.71 -14.35 -8.46
C SER A 223 -11.56 -13.08 -8.59
N VAL A 224 -11.36 -12.27 -9.63
CA VAL A 224 -12.02 -10.95 -9.77
C VAL A 224 -13.53 -11.05 -9.98
N ARG A 225 -14.04 -12.15 -10.56
CA ARG A 225 -15.47 -12.33 -10.80
C ARG A 225 -16.28 -12.68 -9.53
N ARG A 226 -15.61 -13.07 -8.43
CA ARG A 226 -16.31 -13.51 -7.20
C ARG A 226 -16.72 -12.38 -6.25
N ARG A 227 -16.05 -11.22 -6.25
CA ARG A 227 -16.39 -10.10 -5.32
C ARG A 227 -17.61 -9.28 -5.77
N ARG A 228 -17.84 -9.05 -7.07
CA ARG A 228 -19.09 -8.40 -7.55
C ARG A 228 -20.35 -9.26 -7.32
N ALA A 229 -20.22 -10.57 -7.22
CA ALA A 229 -21.33 -11.48 -6.93
C ALA A 229 -21.73 -11.52 -5.44
N ARG A 230 -20.93 -10.90 -4.56
CA ARG A 230 -21.08 -10.97 -3.10
C ARG A 230 -21.40 -9.60 -2.46
N SER A 231 -22.01 -8.68 -3.21
CA SER A 231 -22.72 -7.58 -2.54
C SER A 231 -23.89 -8.20 -1.76
N PRO A 232 -24.02 -7.97 -0.45
CA PRO A 232 -25.22 -8.33 0.27
C PRO A 232 -26.36 -7.58 -0.41
N ARG A 233 -27.34 -8.31 -0.95
CA ARG A 233 -28.61 -7.71 -1.37
C ARG A 233 -29.07 -6.82 -0.22
N PRO A 234 -29.47 -5.56 -0.45
CA PRO A 234 -30.05 -4.75 0.61
C PRO A 234 -31.22 -5.54 1.20
N HIS A 235 -31.13 -5.82 2.51
CA HIS A 235 -32.20 -6.49 3.24
C HIS A 235 -33.49 -5.71 2.97
N ARG A 236 -34.42 -6.36 2.26
CA ARG A 236 -35.79 -5.90 2.07
C ARG A 236 -36.48 -6.01 3.44
N SER A 237 -36.24 -5.04 4.31
CA SER A 237 -36.85 -4.99 5.64
C SER A 237 -38.28 -4.46 5.55
N ALA A 238 -39.17 -5.22 6.19
CA ALA A 238 -40.52 -4.88 6.64
C ALA A 238 -41.64 -4.82 5.59
N ARG A 239 -42.39 -5.93 5.52
CA ARG A 239 -43.84 -5.88 5.30
C ARG A 239 -44.47 -5.00 6.40
N PRO A 240 -45.41 -4.10 6.10
CA PRO A 240 -46.16 -3.42 7.14
C PRO A 240 -46.98 -4.47 7.89
N CYS A 241 -46.82 -4.57 9.21
CA CYS A 241 -47.75 -5.29 10.07
C CYS A 241 -49.15 -4.66 9.89
N ALA A 242 -50.10 -5.47 9.45
CA ALA A 242 -51.51 -5.13 9.55
C ALA A 242 -51.85 -4.92 11.04
N ALA A 243 -52.41 -3.74 11.35
CA ALA A 243 -52.93 -3.44 12.68
C ALA A 243 -54.25 -4.21 12.90
N PRO A 244 -54.51 -4.77 14.09
CA PRO A 244 -55.80 -5.36 14.39
C PRO A 244 -56.87 -4.27 14.54
N SER A 245 -57.96 -4.44 13.80
CA SER A 245 -59.19 -3.68 13.95
C SER A 245 -59.91 -4.07 15.24
N SER A 246 -59.94 -3.18 16.23
CA SER A 246 -61.12 -2.88 17.08
C SER A 246 -60.68 -2.19 18.36
N ILE A 247 -61.23 -1.01 18.63
CA ILE A 247 -61.96 -0.67 19.85
C ILE A 247 -62.66 0.67 19.59
N ARG A 248 -63.99 0.64 19.71
CA ARG A 248 -64.89 1.80 19.69
C ARG A 248 -64.94 2.43 21.08
N SER A 249 -64.91 3.76 21.14
CA SER A 249 -65.78 4.64 21.96
C SER A 249 -65.31 6.08 21.71
N ALA A 250 -66.04 6.94 21.00
CA ALA A 250 -67.29 7.62 21.35
C ALA A 250 -67.14 8.53 22.59
N THR A 251 -66.84 9.82 22.34
CA THR A 251 -67.25 11.05 23.07
C THR A 251 -66.40 12.20 22.54
N SER A 252 -66.80 13.47 22.38
CA SER A 252 -68.07 14.16 22.17
C SER A 252 -67.67 15.63 21.91
N ARG A 253 -68.49 16.37 21.14
CA ARG A 253 -68.67 17.85 21.13
C ARG A 253 -67.59 18.80 20.56
N ARG A 254 -68.09 19.58 19.57
CA ARG A 254 -67.98 21.06 19.35
C ARG A 254 -66.56 21.63 19.15
N ALA A 255 -66.26 22.58 18.25
CA ALA A 255 -67.03 23.61 17.57
C ALA A 255 -66.22 24.18 16.37
N ARG A 256 -66.95 24.61 15.34
CA ARG A 256 -66.83 25.84 14.51
C ARG A 256 -65.52 26.23 13.79
N ALA A 257 -65.77 26.61 12.52
CA ALA A 257 -65.18 27.68 11.70
C ALA A 257 -63.82 27.43 11.00
N GLY A 258 -63.83 27.48 9.66
CA GLY A 258 -62.63 27.67 8.81
C GLY A 258 -62.30 29.16 8.63
N PRO A 259 -61.62 29.58 7.54
CA PRO A 259 -60.84 28.84 6.54
C PRO A 259 -59.41 29.42 6.36
N SER A 260 -58.69 28.92 5.34
CA SER A 260 -57.50 29.51 4.68
C SER A 260 -56.12 29.39 5.36
N CYS A 261 -55.27 28.54 4.78
CA CYS A 261 -53.94 28.87 4.25
C CYS A 261 -53.14 27.58 3.98
N TRP A 262 -52.96 27.26 2.69
CA TRP A 262 -51.99 26.31 2.14
C TRP A 262 -50.77 27.11 1.61
N PRO A 263 -49.65 26.48 1.24
CA PRO A 263 -48.65 25.82 2.08
C PRO A 263 -47.28 26.56 1.98
N SER A 264 -46.37 26.39 2.94
CA SER A 264 -44.92 26.45 2.65
C SER A 264 -44.08 26.13 3.89
N ARG A 265 -42.90 25.57 3.63
CA ARG A 265 -41.72 25.38 4.50
C ARG A 265 -41.58 24.01 5.15
N CYS A 266 -40.82 23.18 4.45
CA CYS A 266 -39.74 22.42 5.06
C CYS A 266 -39.00 23.28 6.10
N SER A 267 -38.99 22.84 7.36
CA SER A 267 -37.84 23.07 8.24
C SER A 267 -37.80 22.03 9.35
N THR A 268 -36.64 21.39 9.48
CA THR A 268 -36.02 20.96 10.75
C THR A 268 -36.88 20.17 11.73
N SER A 269 -36.86 18.83 11.61
CA SER A 269 -37.01 17.93 12.78
C SER A 269 -36.57 16.50 12.45
N SER A 270 -35.26 16.27 12.42
CA SER A 270 -34.70 14.90 12.50
C SER A 270 -33.27 14.84 13.04
N ALA A 271 -32.78 15.91 13.68
CA ALA A 271 -31.49 15.90 14.37
C ALA A 271 -31.55 15.34 15.81
N THR A 272 -32.74 15.12 16.37
CA THR A 272 -32.87 14.76 17.80
C THR A 272 -33.07 13.26 18.06
N ARG A 273 -33.08 12.41 17.03
CA ARG A 273 -33.26 10.94 17.18
C ARG A 273 -32.02 10.11 16.85
N TRP A 274 -30.86 10.74 16.67
CA TRP A 274 -29.58 10.04 16.48
C TRP A 274 -28.68 10.01 17.74
N ARG A 275 -28.94 10.85 18.75
CA ARG A 275 -28.12 10.90 19.99
C ARG A 275 -28.44 9.82 21.02
N SER A 276 -29.50 9.03 20.86
CA SER A 276 -29.91 8.03 21.86
C SER A 276 -29.40 6.60 21.59
N ARG A 277 -28.66 6.35 20.49
CA ARG A 277 -28.14 5.00 20.15
C ARG A 277 -26.62 4.84 20.17
N CYS A 278 -25.86 5.89 20.50
CA CYS A 278 -24.42 5.78 20.74
C CYS A 278 -24.12 6.04 22.23
N ARG A 279 -24.36 5.04 23.09
CA ARG A 279 -23.72 5.00 24.42
C ARG A 279 -22.29 4.49 24.24
N ILE A 280 -21.34 5.42 24.30
CA ILE A 280 -19.92 5.13 24.51
C ILE A 280 -19.80 4.61 25.97
N PRO A 281 -19.12 3.48 26.24
CA PRO A 281 -18.86 3.05 27.61
C PRO A 281 -17.89 4.04 28.28
N SER A 282 -18.25 4.52 29.47
CA SER A 282 -17.39 5.37 30.30
C SER A 282 -16.12 4.62 30.75
N SER A 283 -15.02 5.36 30.88
CA SER A 283 -13.65 4.90 31.17
C SER A 283 -13.44 4.15 32.50
N SER A 284 -14.48 3.92 33.31
CA SER A 284 -14.41 3.19 34.58
C SER A 284 -14.64 1.67 34.46
N SER A 285 -15.04 1.14 33.29
CA SER A 285 -15.32 -0.29 33.13
C SER A 285 -14.10 -1.15 32.77
N TRP A 286 -12.97 -0.55 32.39
CA TRP A 286 -11.76 -1.27 31.97
C TRP A 286 -10.90 -1.75 33.16
N ALA A 287 -11.02 -1.12 34.33
CA ALA A 287 -10.22 -1.47 35.51
C ALA A 287 -10.67 -2.79 36.19
N SER A 288 -11.93 -3.20 36.00
CA SER A 288 -12.51 -4.38 36.68
C SER A 288 -12.35 -5.68 35.89
N ALA A 289 -11.87 -5.61 34.64
CA ALA A 289 -11.63 -6.78 33.78
C ALA A 289 -10.20 -7.33 33.89
N ALA A 290 -9.26 -6.56 34.45
CA ALA A 290 -7.85 -6.95 34.58
C ALA A 290 -7.53 -7.77 35.87
N SER A 291 -8.46 -7.88 36.82
CA SER A 291 -8.25 -8.61 38.08
C SER A 291 -8.81 -10.04 38.09
N ARG A 292 -9.47 -10.50 37.02
CA ARG A 292 -10.05 -11.87 36.93
C ARG A 292 -9.23 -12.88 36.11
N SER A 293 -8.03 -12.51 35.66
CA SER A 293 -7.12 -13.43 34.95
C SER A 293 -5.92 -13.89 35.78
N ARG A 294 -5.93 -13.63 37.09
CA ARG A 294 -5.00 -14.23 38.05
C ARG A 294 -5.80 -14.92 39.16
N ALA A 295 -6.33 -16.10 38.83
CA ALA A 295 -6.72 -17.15 39.74
C ALA A 295 -6.30 -18.47 39.11
#